data_AF-H3ADN7-F1
#
_entry.id   AF-H3ADN7-F1
#
_cell.length_a   1.000
_cell.length_b   1.000
_cell.length_c   1.000
_cell.angle_alpha   90.00
_cell.angle_beta   90.00
_cell.angle_gamma   90.00
#
_symmetry.space_group_name_H-M   'P 1'
#
loop_
_entity.id
_entity.type
_entity.pdbx_description
1 polymer ?
#
loop_
_entity_poly.entity_id
_entity_poly.type
_entity_poly.pdbx_seq_one_letter_code
_entity_poly.pdbx_strand_id
1 'polypeptide(L)'
;WGSCLRVLLNLLSEEVVLGLGEEILHSLAGHSSLSGPGGHDWRTPVDCVKANEQCGADSTCSSRYRTLRQCLAGKDRNTLLTNKECQAALEVLQESPLYGCRCKRGMKKELQCLQIYWSIHLG
;
A
#
# COMPACT_ATOMS: atom_id res chain seq x y z
N TRP A 1 -10.72 10.24 9.46
CA TRP A 1 -11.46 9.55 10.53
C TRP A 1 -12.31 8.39 10.00
N GLY A 2 -13.08 8.55 8.92
CA GLY A 2 -13.90 7.48 8.34
C GLY A 2 -13.15 6.29 7.71
N SER A 3 -12.02 6.52 7.00
CA SER A 3 -11.30 5.44 6.29
C SER A 3 -10.44 4.55 7.22
N CYS A 4 -9.89 5.10 8.31
CA CYS A 4 -9.27 4.30 9.38
C CYS A 4 -10.30 3.46 10.13
N LEU A 5 -11.47 4.01 10.44
CA LEU A 5 -12.50 3.29 11.18
C LEU A 5 -13.05 2.08 10.40
N ARG A 6 -13.06 2.16 9.07
CA ARG A 6 -13.53 1.09 8.18
C ARG A 6 -12.49 -0.03 7.98
N VAL A 7 -11.19 0.28 8.06
CA VAL A 7 -10.13 -0.74 8.13
C VAL A 7 -10.07 -1.38 9.52
N LEU A 8 -10.30 -0.60 10.59
CA LEU A 8 -10.49 -1.12 11.96
C LEU A 8 -11.72 -2.03 12.08
N LEU A 9 -12.85 -1.71 11.41
CA LEU A 9 -14.05 -2.56 11.38
C LEU A 9 -13.85 -3.88 10.61
N ASN A 10 -13.05 -3.88 9.53
CA ASN A 10 -12.73 -5.11 8.81
C ASN A 10 -11.73 -5.98 9.60
N LEU A 11 -10.76 -5.37 10.31
CA LEU A 11 -9.84 -6.06 11.22
C LEU A 11 -10.53 -6.66 12.46
N LEU A 12 -11.59 -6.02 12.98
CA LEU A 12 -12.43 -6.57 14.06
C LEU A 12 -13.42 -7.65 13.57
N SER A 13 -13.71 -7.73 12.26
CA SER A 13 -14.45 -8.87 11.67
C SER A 13 -13.57 -10.10 11.44
N GLU A 14 -12.25 -9.92 11.30
CA GLU A 14 -11.28 -11.02 11.16
C GLU A 14 -11.11 -11.86 12.44
N GLU A 15 -11.55 -11.37 13.61
CA GLU A 15 -11.60 -12.16 14.86
C GLU A 15 -12.83 -13.10 14.94
N VAL A 16 -13.87 -12.91 14.11
CA VAL A 16 -15.14 -13.66 14.21
C VAL A 16 -15.35 -14.69 13.09
N VAL A 17 -14.76 -14.53 11.90
CA VAL A 17 -15.10 -15.39 10.74
C VAL A 17 -14.14 -16.56 10.52
N LEU A 18 -12.89 -16.51 10.99
CA LEU A 18 -11.94 -17.64 10.83
C LEU A 18 -12.00 -18.68 11.97
N GLY A 19 -13.12 -18.70 12.70
CA GLY A 19 -13.43 -19.72 13.71
C GLY A 19 -14.20 -20.93 13.18
N LEU A 20 -14.38 -21.09 11.87
CA LEU A 20 -15.14 -22.22 11.31
C LEU A 20 -14.46 -22.81 10.06
N GLY A 21 -13.80 -23.96 10.24
CA GLY A 21 -13.64 -24.97 9.20
C GLY A 21 -12.22 -25.21 8.69
N GLU A 22 -11.48 -26.07 9.39
CA GLU A 22 -10.40 -26.87 8.78
C GLU A 22 -10.97 -27.89 7.76
N GLU A 23 -10.07 -28.43 6.92
CA GLU A 23 -10.23 -29.47 5.87
C GLU A 23 -10.60 -28.92 4.46
N ILE A 24 -9.97 -29.25 3.32
CA ILE A 24 -9.42 -30.53 2.83
C ILE A 24 -8.33 -30.28 1.77
N LEU A 25 -7.25 -31.05 1.88
CA LEU A 25 -6.30 -31.54 0.87
C LEU A 25 -6.69 -31.35 -0.62
N HIS A 26 -5.92 -30.55 -1.37
CA HIS A 26 -5.82 -30.70 -2.83
C HIS A 26 -4.35 -30.70 -3.28
N SER A 27 -3.91 -31.91 -3.58
CA SER A 27 -2.62 -32.31 -4.13
C SER A 27 -2.35 -31.78 -5.55
N LEU A 28 -1.07 -31.45 -5.77
CA LEU A 28 -0.22 -31.73 -6.94
C LEU A 28 -0.71 -31.36 -8.35
N ALA A 29 -0.20 -30.25 -8.87
CA ALA A 29 0.31 -30.03 -10.24
C ALA A 29 0.80 -28.57 -10.33
N GLY A 30 1.97 -28.19 -10.82
CA GLY A 30 3.12 -28.86 -11.40
C GLY A 30 4.20 -27.78 -11.61
N HIS A 31 5.47 -28.16 -11.56
CA HIS A 31 6.60 -27.27 -11.79
C HIS A 31 6.59 -26.70 -13.22
N SER A 32 6.84 -25.40 -13.35
CA SER A 32 7.66 -24.82 -14.42
C SER A 32 8.10 -23.42 -14.02
N SER A 33 9.30 -23.33 -13.46
CA SER A 33 10.03 -22.09 -13.23
C SER A 33 10.55 -21.56 -14.56
N LEU A 34 10.05 -20.41 -15.02
CA LEU A 34 10.70 -19.65 -16.09
C LEU A 34 11.40 -18.43 -15.46
N SER A 35 12.66 -18.62 -15.12
CA SER A 35 13.58 -17.57 -14.69
C SER A 35 14.14 -16.88 -15.94
N GLY A 36 13.59 -15.73 -16.31
CA GLY A 36 14.16 -14.84 -17.34
C GLY A 36 15.20 -13.87 -16.73
N PRO A 37 16.31 -13.58 -17.41
CA PRO A 37 17.42 -12.80 -16.84
C PRO A 37 17.10 -11.30 -16.79
N GLY A 38 17.64 -10.64 -15.77
CA GLY A 38 17.35 -9.25 -15.41
C GLY A 38 17.55 -8.23 -16.53
N GLY A 39 16.49 -7.46 -16.77
CA GLY A 39 16.55 -6.09 -17.27
C GLY A 39 16.20 -5.16 -16.11
N HIS A 40 16.85 -4.01 -16.00
CA HIS A 40 16.54 -3.00 -15.00
C HIS A 40 15.11 -2.49 -15.21
N ASP A 41 14.20 -3.05 -14.43
CA ASP A 41 12.77 -2.92 -14.65
C ASP A 41 12.21 -1.79 -13.76
N TRP A 42 12.25 -0.57 -14.31
CA TRP A 42 11.52 0.59 -13.76
C TRP A 42 10.00 0.44 -13.95
N ARG A 43 9.53 -0.69 -14.49
CA ARG A 43 8.14 -1.03 -14.80
C ARG A 43 7.60 -2.23 -14.01
N THR A 44 8.36 -2.91 -13.17
CA THR A 44 7.80 -3.91 -12.26
C THR A 44 7.26 -3.14 -11.07
N PRO A 45 5.95 -3.08 -10.85
CA PRO A 45 5.41 -2.37 -9.71
C PRO A 45 5.94 -3.03 -8.44
N VAL A 46 6.76 -2.31 -7.68
CA VAL A 46 7.16 -2.74 -6.35
C VAL A 46 5.92 -2.81 -5.47
N ASP A 47 5.86 -3.81 -4.58
CA ASP A 47 4.78 -3.88 -3.63
C ASP A 47 4.87 -2.69 -2.65
N CYS A 48 3.71 -2.26 -2.16
CA CYS A 48 3.65 -1.07 -1.32
C CYS A 48 4.42 -1.23 0.00
N VAL A 49 4.65 -2.46 0.48
CA VAL A 49 5.45 -2.71 1.68
C VAL A 49 6.92 -2.37 1.41
N LYS A 50 7.49 -2.92 0.33
CA LYS A 50 8.87 -2.64 -0.08
C LYS A 50 9.08 -1.18 -0.50
N ALA A 51 8.12 -0.60 -1.21
CA ALA A 51 8.18 0.81 -1.59
C ALA A 51 8.18 1.75 -0.38
N ASN A 52 7.42 1.39 0.66
CA ASN A 52 7.38 2.14 1.91
C ASN A 52 8.68 2.01 2.71
N GLU A 53 9.32 0.85 2.71
CA GLU A 53 10.65 0.66 3.32
C GLU A 53 11.70 1.54 2.63
N GLN A 54 11.70 1.60 1.30
CA GLN A 54 12.57 2.48 0.52
C GLN A 54 12.30 3.96 0.81
N CYS A 55 11.03 4.37 0.82
CA CYS A 55 10.64 5.72 1.20
C CYS A 55 11.01 6.05 2.65
N GLY A 56 11.04 5.06 3.54
CA GLY A 56 11.49 5.20 4.92
C GLY A 56 12.99 5.43 5.08
N ALA A 57 13.81 4.94 4.14
CA ALA A 57 15.24 5.17 4.11
C ALA A 57 15.61 6.57 3.55
N ASP A 58 14.70 7.17 2.77
CA ASP A 58 14.87 8.53 2.24
C ASP A 58 14.17 9.56 3.16
N SER A 59 14.94 10.49 3.74
CA SER A 59 14.40 11.50 4.66
C SER A 59 13.38 12.44 4.01
N THR A 60 13.55 12.72 2.71
CA THR A 60 12.69 13.61 1.96
C THR A 60 11.36 12.93 1.65
N CYS A 61 11.40 11.70 1.13
CA CYS A 61 10.22 10.88 0.85
C CYS A 61 9.42 10.61 2.14
N SER A 62 10.10 10.14 3.20
CA SER A 62 9.44 9.82 4.47
C SER A 62 8.77 11.04 5.12
N SER A 63 9.40 12.22 5.05
CA SER A 63 8.80 13.47 5.54
C SER A 63 7.55 13.82 4.73
N ARG A 64 7.64 13.84 3.40
CA ARG A 64 6.50 14.18 2.53
C ARG A 64 5.36 13.17 2.65
N TYR A 65 5.68 11.89 2.79
CA TYR A 65 4.69 10.84 3.03
C TYR A 65 3.90 11.07 4.33
N ARG A 66 4.54 11.53 5.41
CA ARG A 66 3.85 11.88 6.65
C ARG A 66 2.93 13.09 6.47
N THR A 67 3.42 14.15 5.83
CA THR A 67 2.62 15.34 5.51
C THR A 67 1.41 14.98 4.67
N LEU A 68 1.59 14.22 3.57
CA LEU A 68 0.49 13.84 2.69
C LEU A 68 -0.60 13.05 3.44
N ARG A 69 -0.21 12.08 4.29
CA ARG A 69 -1.16 11.32 5.10
C ARG A 69 -1.98 12.19 6.06
N GLN A 70 -1.37 13.23 6.62
CA GLN A 70 -2.09 14.20 7.45
C GLN A 70 -3.04 15.06 6.63
N CYS A 71 -2.63 15.43 5.43
CA CYS A 71 -3.46 16.19 4.51
C CYS A 71 -4.71 15.42 4.06
N LEU A 72 -4.57 14.11 3.80
CA LEU A 72 -5.65 13.20 3.39
C LEU A 72 -6.56 12.79 4.56
N ALA A 73 -6.23 13.14 5.80
CA ALA A 73 -7.01 12.71 6.97
C ALA A 73 -8.37 13.44 7.06
N GLY A 74 -9.36 12.97 6.29
CA GLY A 74 -10.72 13.51 6.27
C GLY A 74 -10.91 14.70 5.33
N LYS A 75 -10.12 14.78 4.26
CA LYS A 75 -10.22 15.82 3.23
C LYS A 75 -10.09 15.19 1.85
N ASP A 76 -11.03 15.53 0.97
CA ASP A 76 -10.96 15.17 -0.44
C ASP A 76 -9.70 15.76 -1.12
N ARG A 77 -9.21 15.09 -2.18
CA ARG A 77 -8.02 15.50 -2.94
C ARG A 77 -8.13 16.93 -3.48
N ASN A 78 -9.30 17.43 -3.87
CA ASN A 78 -9.45 18.81 -4.32
C ASN A 78 -9.23 19.81 -3.19
N THR A 79 -9.68 19.48 -1.97
CA THR A 79 -9.40 20.28 -0.77
C THR A 79 -7.91 20.26 -0.44
N LEU A 80 -7.22 19.15 -0.71
CA LEU A 80 -5.78 19.00 -0.48
C LEU A 80 -4.93 19.89 -1.39
N LEU A 81 -5.33 20.09 -2.65
CA LEU A 81 -4.64 20.98 -3.60
C LEU A 81 -4.71 22.46 -3.22
N THR A 82 -5.61 22.86 -2.30
CA THR A 82 -5.63 24.23 -1.77
C THR A 82 -4.51 24.50 -0.76
N ASN A 83 -3.92 23.45 -0.17
CA ASN A 83 -2.81 23.55 0.75
C ASN A 83 -1.48 23.32 0.01
N LYS A 84 -0.68 24.38 -0.09
CA LYS A 84 0.62 24.36 -0.79
C LYS A 84 1.60 23.33 -0.23
N GLU A 85 1.55 23.06 1.07
CA GLU A 85 2.42 22.07 1.71
C GLU A 85 2.04 20.65 1.31
N CYS A 86 0.73 20.38 1.23
CA CYS A 86 0.20 19.09 0.78
C CYS A 86 0.46 18.85 -0.71
N GLN A 87 0.34 19.90 -1.52
CA GLN A 87 0.69 19.83 -2.95
C GLN A 87 2.18 19.50 -3.14
N ALA A 88 3.07 20.23 -2.46
CA ALA A 88 4.51 19.98 -2.53
C ALA A 88 4.86 18.57 -2.04
N ALA A 89 4.14 18.04 -1.04
CA ALA A 89 4.31 16.67 -0.59
C ALA A 89 3.87 15.64 -1.64
N LEU A 90 2.76 15.89 -2.33
CA LEU A 90 2.26 15.02 -3.39
C LEU A 90 3.24 14.97 -4.58
N GLU A 91 3.77 16.11 -5.02
CA GLU A 91 4.72 16.21 -6.13
C GLU A 91 5.96 15.34 -5.89
N VAL A 92 6.58 15.43 -4.71
CA VAL A 92 7.74 14.59 -4.35
C VAL A 92 7.37 13.10 -4.30
N LEU A 93 6.17 12.77 -3.80
CA LEU A 93 5.75 11.37 -3.72
C LEU A 93 5.49 10.77 -5.10
N GLN A 94 5.06 11.56 -6.08
CA GLN A 94 4.88 11.11 -7.47
C GLN A 94 6.20 10.67 -8.13
N GLU A 95 7.32 11.25 -7.71
CA GLU A 95 8.66 10.84 -8.17
C GLU A 95 9.14 9.56 -7.47
N SER A 96 8.52 9.19 -6.35
CA SER A 96 8.88 8.00 -5.58
C SER A 96 8.16 6.73 -6.09
N PRO A 97 8.77 5.54 -5.92
CA PRO A 97 8.11 4.28 -6.25
C PRO A 97 6.89 3.97 -5.35
N LEU A 98 6.72 4.69 -4.24
CA LEU A 98 5.60 4.53 -3.32
C LEU A 98 4.27 4.96 -3.95
N TYR A 99 4.25 5.99 -4.81
CA TYR A 99 2.99 6.46 -5.41
C TYR A 99 2.42 5.49 -6.45
N GLY A 100 3.29 4.77 -7.17
CA GLY A 100 2.92 3.78 -8.18
C GLY A 100 2.81 2.33 -7.67
N CYS A 101 2.96 2.11 -6.36
CA CYS A 101 3.02 0.76 -5.80
C CYS A 101 1.69 -0.01 -5.97
N ARG A 102 1.77 -1.34 -6.03
CA ARG A 102 0.59 -2.21 -6.18
C ARG A 102 0.62 -3.35 -5.18
N CYS A 103 -0.54 -3.72 -4.66
CA CYS A 103 -0.69 -4.91 -3.81
C CYS A 103 -1.14 -6.11 -4.63
N LYS A 104 -0.57 -7.28 -4.35
CA LYS A 104 -0.95 -8.55 -4.96
C LYS A 104 -1.78 -9.35 -3.96
N ARG A 105 -2.83 -10.01 -4.45
CA ARG A 105 -3.67 -10.90 -3.65
C ARG A 105 -2.91 -12.14 -3.20
N GLY A 106 -3.10 -12.59 -1.97
CA GLY A 106 -2.43 -13.76 -1.39
C GLY A 106 -0.99 -13.52 -0.94
N MET A 107 -0.60 -12.26 -0.72
CA MET A 107 0.73 -11.95 -0.18
C MET A 107 0.74 -12.03 1.35
N LYS A 108 1.85 -12.47 1.95
CA LYS A 108 1.98 -12.63 3.42
C LYS A 108 1.65 -11.38 4.23
N LYS A 109 1.84 -10.19 3.64
CA LYS A 109 1.58 -8.88 4.24
C LYS A 109 0.50 -8.10 3.48
N GLU A 110 -0.52 -8.79 2.97
CA GLU A 110 -1.55 -8.20 2.11
C GLU A 110 -2.26 -7.04 2.78
N LEU A 111 -2.71 -7.23 4.02
CA LEU A 111 -3.38 -6.19 4.78
C LEU A 111 -2.49 -4.95 4.99
N GLN A 112 -1.22 -5.17 5.35
CA GLN A 112 -0.25 -4.08 5.51
C GLN A 112 0.00 -3.34 4.19
N CYS A 113 0.10 -4.07 3.07
CA CYS A 113 0.24 -3.48 1.75
C CYS A 113 -0.95 -2.57 1.44
N LEU A 114 -2.17 -3.07 1.66
CA LEU A 114 -3.40 -2.32 1.42
C LEU A 114 -3.47 -1.07 2.30
N GLN A 115 -3.10 -1.16 3.58
CA GLN A 115 -3.04 0.01 4.47
C GLN A 115 -2.13 1.11 3.90
N ILE A 116 -0.95 0.75 3.40
CA ILE A 116 -0.01 1.70 2.79
C ILE A 116 -0.62 2.30 1.52
N TYR A 117 -1.11 1.45 0.61
CA TYR A 117 -1.71 1.87 -0.66
C TYR A 117 -2.84 2.89 -0.46
N TRP A 118 -3.74 2.61 0.48
CA TRP A 118 -4.89 3.46 0.74
C TRP A 118 -4.53 4.78 1.43
N SER A 119 -3.44 4.81 2.20
CA SER A 119 -2.98 6.01 2.90
C SER A 119 -2.55 7.16 1.99
N ILE A 120 -2.28 6.87 0.71
CA ILE A 120 -1.90 7.85 -0.32
C ILE A 120 -2.97 8.05 -1.40
N HIS A 121 -3.96 7.14 -1.50
CA HIS A 121 -4.98 7.16 -2.56
C HIS A 121 -6.39 7.56 -2.07
N LEU A 122 -6.70 7.43 -0.79
CA LEU A 122 -7.98 7.82 -0.21
C LEU A 122 -7.79 9.03 0.71
N GLY A 123 -8.25 10.20 0.25
CA GLY A 123 -8.52 11.39 1.07
C GLY A 123 -10.01 11.51 1.35
#